data_AF-A0A2A6FBY1-F1
#
_entry.id   AF-A0A2A6FBY1-F1
#
_cell.length_a   1.000
_cell.length_b   1.000
_cell.length_c   1.000
_cell.angle_alpha   90.00
_cell.angle_beta   90.00
_cell.angle_gamma   90.00
#
_symmetry.space_group_name_H-M   'P 1'
#
loop_
_entity.id
_entity.type
_entity.pdbx_description
1 polymer ?
#
loop_
_entity_poly.entity_id
_entity_poly.type
_entity_poly.pdbx_seq_one_letter_code
_entity_poly.pdbx_strand_id
1 'polypeptide(L)'
;MTSKGKIPEPYFIAYFDEAGDPGIKTVAPIDPNGASEWFSVGCAVIRATNEPNMVGLIRDIKRSVFSTQSPDLHFRNLAEHKKKSVCDALAATNIRFFVVVSNKKNMRDYHNPQAEAVSLHPHNWFYNYCIRIALERISEWCAARSTLEEGGPMHVKLVFSRRGGHSYRHVETYTELLSIQATKGNVYQTARIPDFRVIDHRLIEVIDHNKSAGCQIADVVASAFFQAANAGSKRWNTSYAKALAPRVARDANRRCANFGVTLLPWRNWKLNLTVAQKEIFRFYDYDI
;
A
#
# COMPACT_ATOMS: atom_id res chain seq x y z
N MET A 1 0.80 -23.87 22.11
CA MET A 1 -0.53 -23.67 22.70
C MET A 1 -1.11 -22.40 22.09
N THR A 2 -1.97 -22.51 21.09
CA THR A 2 -2.65 -21.37 20.46
C THR A 2 -4.13 -21.73 20.31
N SER A 3 -4.97 -20.79 20.73
CA SER A 3 -6.40 -20.96 20.99
C SER A 3 -7.16 -21.48 19.78
N LYS A 4 -7.94 -22.54 19.99
CA LYS A 4 -9.09 -22.95 19.16
C LYS A 4 -10.23 -21.92 19.25
N GLY A 5 -9.96 -20.66 18.90
CA GLY A 5 -10.95 -19.58 18.86
C GLY A 5 -11.54 -19.43 17.46
N LYS A 6 -12.84 -19.11 17.37
CA LYS A 6 -13.49 -18.74 16.10
C LYS A 6 -12.68 -17.63 15.40
N ILE A 7 -12.52 -17.74 14.07
CA ILE A 7 -11.90 -16.67 13.26
C ILE A 7 -12.80 -15.43 13.41
N PRO A 8 -12.25 -14.25 13.76
CA PRO A 8 -13.05 -13.05 13.93
C PRO A 8 -13.68 -12.61 12.60
N GLU A 9 -14.89 -12.07 12.66
CA GLU A 9 -15.53 -11.48 11.48
C GLU A 9 -14.84 -10.14 11.13
N PRO A 10 -14.45 -9.91 9.86
CA PRO A 10 -13.82 -8.67 9.47
C PRO A 10 -14.85 -7.53 9.39
N TYR A 11 -14.52 -6.39 9.98
CA TYR A 11 -15.30 -5.15 9.83
C TYR A 11 -14.83 -4.33 8.61
N PHE A 12 -13.54 -4.45 8.31
CA PHE A 12 -12.89 -3.82 7.16
C PHE A 12 -12.23 -4.87 6.26
N ILE A 13 -12.00 -4.49 5.01
CA ILE A 13 -11.13 -5.22 4.09
C ILE A 13 -10.15 -4.24 3.49
N ALA A 14 -8.87 -4.59 3.53
CA ALA A 14 -7.77 -3.83 2.96
C ALA A 14 -7.15 -4.63 1.81
N TYR A 15 -7.28 -4.13 0.59
CA TYR A 15 -6.67 -4.72 -0.60
C TYR A 15 -5.32 -4.07 -0.87
N PHE A 16 -4.33 -4.86 -1.28
CA PHE A 16 -2.97 -4.42 -1.57
C PHE A 16 -2.56 -4.79 -2.99
N ASP A 17 -1.83 -3.90 -3.64
CA ASP A 17 -1.03 -4.16 -4.84
C ASP A 17 0.18 -3.22 -4.87
N GLU A 18 1.14 -3.49 -5.75
CA GLU A 18 2.38 -2.74 -5.84
C GLU A 18 2.69 -2.19 -7.24
N ALA A 19 3.51 -1.14 -7.28
CA ALA A 19 4.05 -0.59 -8.52
C ALA A 19 5.55 -0.32 -8.39
N GLY A 20 6.29 -0.65 -9.44
CA GLY A 20 7.75 -0.69 -9.42
C GLY A 20 8.29 -2.09 -9.09
N ASP A 21 9.57 -2.28 -9.39
CA ASP A 21 10.32 -3.51 -9.10
C ASP A 21 10.88 -3.42 -7.67
N PRO A 22 10.64 -4.40 -6.77
CA PRO A 22 11.14 -4.37 -5.39
C PRO A 22 12.63 -4.71 -5.27
N GLY A 23 13.32 -5.06 -6.36
CA GLY A 23 14.76 -5.32 -6.38
C GLY A 23 15.57 -4.12 -5.87
N ILE A 24 16.55 -4.41 -5.01
CA ILE A 24 17.44 -3.39 -4.41
C ILE A 24 18.91 -3.59 -4.75
N LYS A 25 19.28 -4.67 -5.45
CA LYS A 25 20.68 -4.93 -5.84
C LYS A 25 21.17 -3.90 -6.87
N THR A 26 20.39 -3.68 -7.91
CA THR A 26 20.63 -2.62 -8.90
C THR A 26 19.42 -1.70 -8.96
N VAL A 27 19.64 -0.40 -9.05
CA VAL A 27 18.57 0.62 -8.95
C VAL A 27 18.76 1.69 -10.02
N ALA A 28 17.80 1.81 -10.94
CA ALA A 28 17.73 2.93 -11.87
C ALA A 28 17.42 4.25 -11.14
N PRO A 29 17.93 5.41 -11.59
CA PRO A 29 18.84 5.58 -12.71
C PRO A 29 20.33 5.39 -12.36
N ILE A 30 20.68 4.98 -11.13
CA ILE A 30 22.09 4.75 -10.73
C ILE A 30 22.70 3.64 -11.59
N ASP A 31 21.95 2.56 -11.77
CA ASP A 31 22.24 1.47 -12.70
C ASP A 31 21.25 1.56 -13.88
N PRO A 32 21.69 1.80 -15.12
CA PRO A 32 20.79 2.02 -16.26
C PRO A 32 19.75 0.92 -16.51
N ASN A 33 20.12 -0.34 -16.22
CA ASN A 33 19.25 -1.52 -16.35
C ASN A 33 18.81 -2.08 -14.99
N GLY A 34 18.87 -1.26 -13.93
CA GLY A 34 18.47 -1.66 -12.58
C GLY A 34 16.95 -1.67 -12.38
N ALA A 35 16.54 -2.17 -11.22
CA ALA A 35 15.16 -2.08 -10.77
C ALA A 35 14.72 -0.61 -10.67
N SER A 36 13.41 -0.33 -10.74
CA SER A 36 12.88 1.04 -10.80
C SER A 36 13.40 1.95 -9.67
N GLU A 37 13.52 3.27 -9.89
CA GLU A 37 13.96 4.21 -8.84
C GLU A 37 13.05 4.20 -7.61
N TRP A 38 11.75 4.03 -7.85
CA TRP A 38 10.71 4.06 -6.85
C TRP A 38 10.08 2.68 -6.68
N PHE A 39 9.53 2.43 -5.50
CA PHE A 39 8.64 1.31 -5.23
C PHE A 39 7.43 1.84 -4.45
N SER A 40 6.22 1.44 -4.83
CA SER A 40 4.98 1.89 -4.20
C SER A 40 4.12 0.69 -3.80
N VAL A 41 3.67 0.67 -2.56
CA VAL A 41 2.63 -0.24 -2.07
C VAL A 41 1.36 0.56 -1.90
N GLY A 42 0.37 0.30 -2.75
CA GLY A 42 -0.95 0.93 -2.66
C GLY A 42 -1.91 0.06 -1.87
N CYS A 43 -2.82 0.70 -1.14
CA CYS A 43 -3.87 0.01 -0.42
C CYS A 43 -5.22 0.73 -0.54
N ALA A 44 -6.27 -0.06 -0.72
CA ALA A 44 -7.66 0.36 -0.70
C ALA A 44 -8.40 -0.31 0.46
N VAL A 45 -8.91 0.49 1.40
CA VAL A 45 -9.65 0.02 2.57
C VAL A 45 -11.13 0.32 2.42
N ILE A 46 -11.96 -0.71 2.59
CA ILE A 46 -13.42 -0.64 2.54
C ILE A 46 -14.04 -1.23 3.80
N ARG A 47 -15.34 -0.97 4.00
CA ARG A 47 -16.14 -1.81 4.90
C ARG A 47 -16.32 -3.20 4.32
N ALA A 48 -16.29 -4.22 5.16
CA ALA A 48 -16.59 -5.58 4.74
C ALA A 48 -18.00 -5.69 4.13
N THR A 49 -18.97 -4.95 4.66
CA THR A 49 -20.34 -4.87 4.11
C THR A 49 -20.42 -4.32 2.68
N ASN A 50 -19.39 -3.62 2.20
CA ASN A 50 -19.33 -3.07 0.84
C ASN A 50 -18.64 -4.02 -0.16
N GLU A 51 -18.04 -5.12 0.30
CA GLU A 51 -17.31 -6.06 -0.58
C GLU A 51 -18.15 -6.57 -1.76
N PRO A 52 -19.43 -7.00 -1.57
CA PRO A 52 -20.25 -7.49 -2.68
C PRO A 52 -20.46 -6.46 -3.81
N ASN A 53 -20.36 -5.16 -3.49
CA ASN A 53 -20.62 -4.07 -4.44
C ASN A 53 -19.38 -3.70 -5.27
N MET A 54 -18.19 -4.23 -4.94
CA MET A 54 -16.93 -3.82 -5.60
C MET A 54 -16.87 -4.20 -7.08
N VAL A 55 -17.42 -5.35 -7.45
CA VAL A 55 -17.46 -5.79 -8.86
C VAL A 55 -18.35 -4.85 -9.70
N GLY A 56 -19.52 -4.47 -9.15
CA GLY A 56 -20.41 -3.49 -9.79
C GLY A 56 -19.72 -2.13 -9.96
N LEU A 57 -19.06 -1.65 -8.91
CA LEU A 57 -18.33 -0.39 -8.94
C LEU A 57 -17.25 -0.35 -10.03
N ILE A 58 -16.39 -1.38 -10.13
CA ILE A 58 -15.35 -1.45 -11.16
C ILE A 58 -15.95 -1.46 -12.56
N ARG A 59 -17.03 -2.22 -12.76
CA ARG A 59 -17.74 -2.27 -14.04
C ARG A 59 -18.29 -0.90 -14.44
N ASP A 60 -18.85 -0.16 -13.48
CA ASP A 60 -19.43 1.16 -13.73
C ASP A 60 -18.34 2.20 -14.03
N ILE A 61 -17.22 2.16 -13.31
CA ILE A 61 -16.04 2.99 -13.61
C ILE A 61 -15.53 2.70 -15.02
N LYS A 62 -15.33 1.43 -15.38
CA LYS A 62 -14.87 1.04 -16.72
C LYS A 62 -15.81 1.51 -17.82
N ARG A 63 -17.12 1.45 -17.59
CA ARG A 63 -18.14 1.97 -18.50
C ARG A 63 -18.00 3.49 -18.68
N SER A 64 -17.81 4.23 -17.59
CA SER A 64 -17.70 5.70 -17.62
C SER A 64 -16.50 6.21 -18.44
N VAL A 65 -15.45 5.40 -18.57
CA VAL A 65 -14.24 5.74 -19.35
C VAL A 65 -14.16 4.99 -20.69
N PHE A 66 -15.26 4.38 -21.13
CA PHE A 66 -15.32 3.58 -22.36
C PHE A 66 -14.19 2.54 -22.45
N SER A 67 -13.90 1.85 -21.35
CA SER A 67 -12.84 0.83 -21.22
C SER A 67 -13.43 -0.54 -20.92
N THR A 68 -14.35 -0.98 -21.79
CA THR A 68 -15.14 -2.21 -21.62
C THR A 68 -14.54 -3.45 -22.29
N GLN A 69 -13.51 -3.29 -23.13
CA GLN A 69 -12.95 -4.38 -23.93
C GLN A 69 -12.06 -5.35 -23.14
N SER A 70 -11.36 -4.88 -22.10
CA SER A 70 -10.57 -5.74 -21.21
C SER A 70 -11.46 -6.27 -20.09
N PRO A 71 -11.28 -7.51 -19.58
CA PRO A 71 -11.99 -8.00 -18.40
C PRO A 71 -11.57 -7.26 -17.12
N ASP A 72 -10.33 -6.80 -17.04
CA ASP A 72 -9.74 -6.24 -15.82
C ASP A 72 -9.49 -4.72 -15.93
N LEU A 73 -9.42 -4.02 -14.80
CA LEU A 73 -8.95 -2.64 -14.69
C LEU A 73 -7.48 -2.67 -14.27
N HIS A 74 -6.58 -2.79 -15.24
CA HIS A 74 -5.13 -2.66 -15.01
C HIS A 74 -4.67 -1.26 -15.39
N PHE A 75 -4.19 -0.49 -14.40
CA PHE A 75 -3.87 0.93 -14.57
C PHE A 75 -2.79 1.16 -15.63
N ARG A 76 -1.82 0.25 -15.72
CA ARG A 76 -0.77 0.27 -16.76
C ARG A 76 -1.31 0.20 -18.19
N ASN A 77 -2.43 -0.49 -18.38
CA ASN A 77 -3.03 -0.75 -19.69
C ASN A 77 -4.08 0.29 -20.08
N LEU A 78 -4.46 1.18 -19.16
CA LEU A 78 -5.34 2.30 -19.47
C LEU A 78 -4.63 3.33 -20.35
N ALA A 79 -5.36 3.85 -21.34
CA ALA A 79 -4.91 5.03 -22.07
C ALA A 79 -4.73 6.22 -21.12
N GLU A 80 -3.69 7.03 -21.34
CA GLU A 80 -3.31 8.12 -20.41
C GLU A 80 -4.47 9.08 -20.11
N HIS A 81 -5.24 9.47 -21.12
CA HIS A 81 -6.38 10.37 -20.95
C HIS A 81 -7.53 9.78 -20.10
N LYS A 82 -7.58 8.45 -19.90
CA LYS A 82 -8.63 7.78 -19.09
C LYS A 82 -8.23 7.63 -17.62
N LYS A 83 -6.93 7.58 -17.32
CA LYS A 83 -6.41 7.31 -15.98
C LYS A 83 -6.92 8.31 -14.95
N LYS A 84 -6.92 9.60 -15.27
CA LYS A 84 -7.43 10.64 -14.36
C LYS A 84 -8.90 10.43 -14.04
N SER A 85 -9.75 10.17 -15.05
CA SER A 85 -11.18 9.92 -14.85
C SER A 85 -11.45 8.69 -13.97
N VAL A 86 -10.63 7.64 -14.09
CA VAL A 86 -10.69 6.48 -13.18
C VAL A 86 -10.36 6.90 -11.74
N CYS A 87 -9.30 7.68 -11.53
CA CYS A 87 -8.93 8.19 -10.21
C CYS A 87 -10.01 9.10 -9.61
N ASP A 88 -10.58 10.02 -10.41
CA ASP A 88 -11.66 10.91 -9.99
C ASP A 88 -12.91 10.11 -9.57
N ALA A 89 -13.30 9.09 -10.36
CA ALA A 89 -14.43 8.23 -10.05
C ALA A 89 -14.21 7.44 -8.75
N LEU A 90 -13.00 6.90 -8.53
CA LEU A 90 -12.64 6.24 -7.28
C LEU A 90 -12.67 7.21 -6.08
N ALA A 91 -12.22 8.45 -6.26
CA ALA A 91 -12.26 9.47 -5.21
C ALA A 91 -13.70 9.88 -4.81
N ALA A 92 -14.68 9.66 -5.68
CA ALA A 92 -16.10 9.88 -5.34
C ALA A 92 -16.68 8.80 -4.40
N THR A 93 -16.02 7.64 -4.27
CA THR A 93 -16.54 6.47 -3.54
C THR A 93 -16.13 6.46 -2.06
N ASN A 94 -16.81 5.66 -1.23
CA ASN A 94 -16.49 5.48 0.19
C ASN A 94 -15.36 4.46 0.43
N ILE A 95 -14.25 4.63 -0.29
CA ILE A 95 -13.03 3.85 -0.13
C ILE A 95 -11.97 4.76 0.50
N ARG A 96 -11.06 4.20 1.30
CA ARG A 96 -9.90 4.93 1.84
C ARG A 96 -8.61 4.43 1.23
N PHE A 97 -7.76 5.37 0.84
CA PHE A 97 -6.50 5.05 0.19
C PHE A 97 -5.31 5.30 1.12
N PHE A 98 -4.39 4.36 1.10
CA PHE A 98 -3.08 4.47 1.72
C PHE A 98 -2.02 4.13 0.68
N VAL A 99 -0.85 4.73 0.82
CA VAL A 99 0.30 4.37 0.00
C VAL A 99 1.60 4.53 0.77
N VAL A 100 2.50 3.57 0.60
CA VAL A 100 3.90 3.69 0.98
C VAL A 100 4.69 3.87 -0.31
N VAL A 101 5.46 4.95 -0.43
CA VAL A 101 6.28 5.29 -1.59
C VAL A 101 7.74 5.36 -1.15
N SER A 102 8.54 4.40 -1.58
CA SER A 102 9.97 4.32 -1.25
C SER A 102 10.83 4.76 -2.41
N ASN A 103 11.66 5.77 -2.20
CA ASN A 103 12.81 6.00 -3.06
C ASN A 103 13.86 4.94 -2.75
N LYS A 104 14.38 4.24 -3.77
CA LYS A 104 15.33 3.14 -3.59
C LYS A 104 16.79 3.55 -3.81
N LYS A 105 17.09 4.82 -4.09
CA LYS A 105 18.48 5.26 -4.30
C LYS A 105 19.38 4.95 -3.10
N ASN A 106 18.86 5.08 -1.88
CA ASN A 106 19.56 4.72 -0.64
C ASN A 106 19.46 3.24 -0.26
N MET A 107 18.73 2.45 -1.06
CA MET A 107 18.55 1.01 -0.86
C MET A 107 19.46 0.18 -1.78
N ARG A 108 20.11 0.80 -2.78
CA ARG A 108 21.06 0.14 -3.67
C ARG A 108 22.14 -0.59 -2.87
N ASP A 109 22.25 -1.90 -3.07
CA ASP A 109 23.16 -2.81 -2.35
C ASP A 109 23.04 -2.73 -0.80
N TYR A 110 21.92 -2.21 -0.28
CA TYR A 110 21.73 -2.11 1.16
C TYR A 110 21.42 -3.48 1.75
N HIS A 111 22.18 -3.82 2.79
CA HIS A 111 22.02 -5.04 3.56
C HIS A 111 21.56 -4.71 4.98
N ASN A 112 20.72 -5.59 5.53
CA ASN A 112 20.35 -5.54 6.94
C ASN A 112 20.63 -6.91 7.56
N PRO A 113 21.86 -7.15 8.04
CA PRO A 113 22.25 -8.45 8.58
C PRO A 113 21.34 -8.96 9.69
N GLN A 114 20.80 -8.04 10.50
CA GLN A 114 19.87 -8.39 11.58
C GLN A 114 18.52 -8.85 11.03
N ALA A 115 17.95 -8.12 10.06
CA ALA A 115 16.71 -8.52 9.41
C ALA A 115 16.90 -9.79 8.57
N GLU A 116 18.04 -9.97 7.92
CA GLU A 116 18.39 -11.17 7.17
C GLU A 116 18.51 -12.39 8.08
N ALA A 117 19.11 -12.24 9.27
CA ALA A 117 19.28 -13.33 10.23
C ALA A 117 17.97 -13.83 10.87
N VAL A 118 16.98 -12.94 11.04
CA VAL A 118 15.68 -13.28 11.65
C VAL A 118 14.56 -13.48 10.63
N SER A 119 14.79 -13.10 9.37
CA SER A 119 13.85 -13.34 8.29
C SER A 119 14.03 -14.76 7.77
N LEU A 120 12.95 -15.53 7.79
CA LEU A 120 12.89 -16.81 7.07
C LEU A 120 13.16 -16.66 5.56
N HIS A 121 13.13 -15.42 5.05
CA HIS A 121 13.25 -15.08 3.64
C HIS A 121 14.14 -13.84 3.43
N PRO A 122 15.47 -14.00 3.40
CA PRO A 122 16.43 -12.90 3.34
C PRO A 122 16.34 -12.06 2.06
N HIS A 123 15.66 -12.53 1.00
CA HIS A 123 15.49 -11.78 -0.25
C HIS A 123 14.24 -10.88 -0.30
N ASN A 124 13.31 -10.99 0.67
CA ASN A 124 12.03 -10.27 0.65
C ASN A 124 11.87 -9.25 1.79
N TRP A 125 12.92 -8.97 2.55
CA TRP A 125 12.82 -8.11 3.73
C TRP A 125 12.39 -6.67 3.38
N PHE A 126 12.84 -6.11 2.25
CA PHE A 126 12.47 -4.75 1.82
C PHE A 126 10.96 -4.63 1.54
N TYR A 127 10.41 -5.63 0.84
CA TYR A 127 8.96 -5.72 0.61
C TYR A 127 8.21 -5.82 1.95
N ASN A 128 8.60 -6.74 2.82
CA ASN A 128 8.00 -6.92 4.14
C ASN A 128 8.09 -5.67 5.01
N TYR A 129 9.19 -4.91 4.89
CA TYR A 129 9.35 -3.63 5.57
C TYR A 129 8.33 -2.59 5.08
N CYS A 130 8.13 -2.48 3.77
CA CYS A 130 7.11 -1.60 3.19
C CYS A 130 5.69 -2.03 3.61
N ILE A 131 5.40 -3.33 3.62
CA ILE A 131 4.12 -3.87 4.11
C ILE A 131 3.92 -3.55 5.58
N ARG A 132 4.90 -3.81 6.45
CA ARG A 132 4.85 -3.45 7.88
C ARG A 132 4.46 -2.00 8.06
N ILE A 133 5.13 -1.11 7.34
CA ILE A 133 4.88 0.32 7.39
C ILE A 133 3.44 0.62 6.98
N ALA A 134 2.93 0.02 5.91
CA ALA A 134 1.52 0.19 5.52
C ALA A 134 0.57 -0.30 6.63
N LEU A 135 0.83 -1.48 7.21
CA LEU A 135 0.01 -2.07 8.28
C LEU A 135 -0.06 -1.19 9.52
N GLU A 136 1.04 -0.55 9.91
CA GLU A 136 1.06 0.41 11.02
C GLU A 136 0.05 1.56 10.81
N ARG A 137 -0.12 2.07 9.58
CA ARG A 137 -1.05 3.19 9.30
C ARG A 137 -2.48 2.71 9.14
N ILE A 138 -2.65 1.58 8.45
CA ILE A 138 -3.98 1.01 8.17
C ILE A 138 -4.63 0.53 9.46
N SER A 139 -3.89 -0.19 10.31
CA SER A 139 -4.42 -0.68 11.59
C SER A 139 -4.79 0.47 12.53
N GLU A 140 -3.99 1.53 12.58
CA GLU A 140 -4.32 2.73 13.36
C GLU A 140 -5.60 3.42 12.84
N TRP A 141 -5.74 3.58 11.53
CA TRP A 141 -6.95 4.16 10.95
C TRP A 141 -8.19 3.29 11.22
N CYS A 142 -8.08 1.98 11.02
CA CYS A 142 -9.16 1.04 11.29
C CYS A 142 -9.55 1.04 12.78
N ALA A 143 -8.58 1.04 13.70
CA ALA A 143 -8.82 1.14 15.14
C ALA A 143 -9.57 2.42 15.50
N ALA A 144 -9.07 3.57 15.05
CA ALA A 144 -9.70 4.85 15.32
C ALA A 144 -11.11 4.93 14.73
N ARG A 145 -11.29 4.46 13.49
CA ARG A 145 -12.58 4.52 12.81
C ARG A 145 -13.63 3.61 13.45
N SER A 146 -13.26 2.36 13.75
CA SER A 146 -14.18 1.43 14.42
C SER A 146 -14.46 1.82 15.87
N THR A 147 -13.49 2.38 16.60
CA THR A 147 -13.73 2.89 17.96
C THR A 147 -14.78 4.00 17.97
N LEU A 148 -14.75 4.88 16.97
CA LEU A 148 -15.74 5.95 16.82
C LEU A 148 -17.16 5.42 16.56
N GLU A 149 -17.30 4.26 15.93
CA GLU A 149 -18.59 3.78 15.41
C GLU A 149 -19.19 2.64 16.22
N GLU A 150 -18.34 1.75 16.73
CA GLU A 150 -18.72 0.51 17.43
C GLU A 150 -18.23 0.52 18.89
N GLY A 151 -17.52 1.57 19.33
CA GLY A 151 -17.00 1.67 20.70
C GLY A 151 -15.71 0.89 20.97
N GLY A 152 -15.12 0.26 19.96
CA GLY A 152 -13.81 -0.42 20.11
C GLY A 152 -13.14 -0.78 18.77
N PRO A 153 -11.87 -1.22 18.81
CA PRO A 153 -11.13 -1.65 17.63
C PRO A 153 -11.74 -2.92 17.03
N MET A 154 -12.03 -2.89 15.73
CA MET A 154 -12.58 -4.02 14.97
C MET A 154 -11.58 -4.55 13.94
N HIS A 155 -11.73 -5.82 13.57
CA HIS A 155 -10.78 -6.53 12.73
C HIS A 155 -10.79 -6.08 11.26
N VAL A 156 -9.62 -6.17 10.62
CA VAL A 156 -9.44 -5.96 9.17
C VAL A 156 -8.96 -7.25 8.50
N LYS A 157 -9.60 -7.61 7.38
CA LYS A 157 -9.10 -8.62 6.45
C LYS A 157 -8.08 -8.00 5.51
N LEU A 158 -6.92 -8.62 5.36
CA LEU A 158 -5.84 -8.16 4.47
C LEU A 158 -5.82 -9.05 3.22
N VAL A 159 -5.96 -8.46 2.05
CA VAL A 159 -6.05 -9.19 0.78
C VAL A 159 -4.94 -8.71 -0.16
N PHE A 160 -3.98 -9.58 -0.43
CA PHE A 160 -2.82 -9.29 -1.28
C PHE A 160 -3.02 -9.83 -2.69
N SER A 161 -2.75 -8.97 -3.68
CA SER A 161 -2.65 -9.35 -5.08
C SER A 161 -1.38 -10.17 -5.32
N ARG A 162 -1.49 -11.36 -5.91
CA ARG A 162 -0.33 -12.21 -6.26
C ARG A 162 0.32 -11.72 -7.56
N ARG A 163 1.60 -11.36 -7.50
CA ARG A 163 2.48 -11.23 -8.67
C ARG A 163 3.55 -12.32 -8.70
N GLY A 164 3.98 -12.70 -9.91
CA GLY A 164 5.04 -13.69 -10.09
C GLY A 164 6.34 -13.23 -9.44
N GLY A 165 7.01 -14.12 -8.70
CA GLY A 165 8.30 -13.86 -8.05
C GLY A 165 8.25 -13.61 -6.53
N HIS A 166 7.06 -13.45 -5.93
CA HIS A 166 6.91 -13.28 -4.49
C HIS A 166 6.08 -14.38 -3.84
N SER A 167 6.58 -14.95 -2.74
CA SER A 167 5.79 -15.85 -1.91
C SER A 167 5.11 -15.03 -0.82
N TYR A 168 3.82 -14.76 -1.02
CA TYR A 168 2.98 -13.99 -0.11
C TYR A 168 2.58 -14.77 1.15
N ARG A 169 2.84 -16.09 1.19
CA ARG A 169 2.75 -16.92 2.40
C ARG A 169 3.61 -16.35 3.54
N HIS A 170 4.59 -15.52 3.19
CA HIS A 170 5.50 -14.89 4.13
C HIS A 170 4.88 -13.71 4.89
N VAL A 171 3.87 -13.04 4.34
CA VAL A 171 3.23 -11.89 5.02
C VAL A 171 2.45 -12.37 6.24
N GLU A 172 1.78 -13.52 6.14
CA GLU A 172 1.10 -14.15 7.28
C GLU A 172 2.08 -14.50 8.40
N THR A 173 3.12 -15.29 8.09
CA THR A 173 4.15 -15.68 9.06
C THR A 173 4.88 -14.47 9.66
N TYR A 174 5.19 -13.47 8.84
CA TYR A 174 5.83 -12.25 9.31
C TYR A 174 4.92 -11.44 10.26
N THR A 175 3.63 -11.36 9.95
CA THR A 175 2.66 -10.66 10.81
C THR A 175 2.46 -11.40 12.13
N GLU A 176 2.41 -12.73 12.11
CA GLU A 176 2.37 -13.56 13.32
C GLU A 176 3.63 -13.35 14.18
N LEU A 177 4.82 -13.37 13.57
CA LEU A 177 6.08 -13.09 14.27
C LEU A 177 6.10 -11.70 14.89
N LEU A 178 5.63 -10.67 14.19
CA LEU A 178 5.53 -9.31 14.73
C LEU A 178 4.55 -9.24 15.91
N SER A 179 3.42 -9.95 15.84
CA SER A 179 2.44 -10.03 16.94
C SER A 179 3.03 -10.67 18.19
N ILE A 180 3.78 -11.77 18.02
CA ILE A 180 4.50 -12.44 19.11
C ILE A 180 5.56 -11.51 19.71
N GLN A 181 6.33 -10.79 18.87
CA GLN A 181 7.33 -9.82 19.33
C GLN A 181 6.69 -8.67 20.11
N ALA A 182 5.54 -8.16 19.64
CA ALA A 182 4.78 -7.10 20.31
C ALA A 182 4.30 -7.54 21.69
N THR A 183 3.71 -8.73 21.76
CA THR A 183 3.22 -9.30 23.04
C THR A 183 4.36 -9.53 24.03
N LYS A 184 5.54 -9.91 23.55
CA LYS A 184 6.74 -10.13 24.37
C LYS A 184 7.56 -8.87 24.68
N GLY A 185 7.16 -7.69 24.17
CA GLY A 185 7.91 -6.44 24.36
C GLY A 185 9.25 -6.38 23.63
N ASN A 186 9.51 -7.25 22.66
CA ASN A 186 10.80 -7.41 21.98
C ASN A 186 10.76 -6.94 20.52
N VAL A 187 9.88 -5.98 20.19
CA VAL A 187 9.81 -5.44 18.83
C VAL A 187 11.01 -4.55 18.57
N TYR A 188 11.78 -4.88 17.53
CA TYR A 188 13.03 -4.17 17.23
C TYR A 188 12.82 -2.70 16.83
N GLN A 189 11.79 -2.42 16.03
CA GLN A 189 11.40 -1.05 15.66
C GLN A 189 10.19 -0.65 16.50
N THR A 190 10.39 0.24 17.47
CA THR A 190 9.38 0.62 18.46
C THR A 190 8.66 1.92 18.16
N ALA A 191 9.13 2.71 17.17
CA ALA A 191 8.56 4.02 16.84
C ALA A 191 7.07 3.94 16.46
N ARG A 192 6.65 2.85 15.81
CA ARG A 192 5.26 2.50 15.55
C ARG A 192 5.16 0.99 15.40
N ILE A 193 4.03 0.43 15.82
CA ILE A 193 3.74 -1.01 15.77
C ILE A 193 2.32 -1.16 15.21
N PRO A 194 2.04 -2.15 14.34
CA PRO A 194 0.68 -2.43 13.93
C PRO A 194 -0.23 -2.73 15.13
N ASP A 195 -1.48 -2.27 15.09
CA ASP A 195 -2.47 -2.59 16.13
C ASP A 195 -2.97 -4.03 15.95
N PHE A 196 -2.44 -4.96 16.74
CA PHE A 196 -2.83 -6.37 16.72
C PHE A 196 -4.20 -6.68 17.33
N ARG A 197 -4.92 -5.67 17.85
CA ARG A 197 -6.37 -5.78 18.13
C ARG A 197 -7.20 -5.67 16.86
N VAL A 198 -6.61 -5.11 15.79
CA VAL A 198 -7.23 -4.94 14.47
C VAL A 198 -6.72 -5.99 13.48
N ILE A 199 -5.44 -6.36 13.57
CA ILE A 199 -4.83 -7.33 12.66
C ILE A 199 -4.84 -8.73 13.29
N ASP A 200 -5.46 -9.67 12.60
CA ASP A 200 -5.36 -11.11 12.87
C ASP A 200 -4.72 -11.81 11.67
N HIS A 201 -3.68 -12.61 11.90
CA HIS A 201 -2.96 -13.29 10.81
C HIS A 201 -3.85 -14.26 10.03
N ARG A 202 -4.91 -14.81 10.66
CA ARG A 202 -5.88 -15.71 10.05
C ARG A 202 -6.83 -15.01 9.08
N LEU A 203 -6.83 -13.67 9.07
CA LEU A 203 -7.57 -12.83 8.14
C LEU A 203 -6.69 -12.30 6.99
N ILE A 204 -5.55 -12.95 6.72
CA ILE A 204 -4.67 -12.64 5.60
C ILE A 204 -4.98 -13.59 4.45
N GLU A 205 -5.28 -13.04 3.28
CA GLU A 205 -5.56 -13.79 2.06
C GLU A 205 -4.67 -13.32 0.91
N VAL A 206 -4.30 -14.25 0.03
CA VAL A 206 -3.54 -13.98 -1.19
C VAL A 206 -4.31 -14.51 -2.37
N ILE A 207 -4.66 -13.62 -3.29
CA ILE A 207 -5.48 -13.94 -4.46
C ILE A 207 -4.78 -13.50 -5.74
N ASP A 208 -5.12 -14.13 -6.87
CA ASP A 208 -4.56 -13.72 -8.16
C ASP A 208 -5.04 -12.32 -8.55
N HIS A 209 -4.14 -11.50 -9.11
CA HIS A 209 -4.38 -10.06 -9.37
C HIS A 209 -5.62 -9.77 -10.24
N ASN A 210 -6.02 -10.71 -11.11
CA ASN A 210 -7.15 -10.57 -12.03
C ASN A 210 -8.49 -10.97 -11.40
N LYS A 211 -8.50 -11.55 -10.19
CA LYS A 211 -9.71 -12.11 -9.57
C LYS A 211 -10.42 -11.18 -8.59
N SER A 212 -9.84 -10.03 -8.23
CA SER A 212 -10.46 -9.10 -7.27
C SER A 212 -10.53 -7.67 -7.76
N ALA A 213 -11.76 -7.16 -7.79
CA ALA A 213 -12.06 -5.74 -7.98
C ALA A 213 -11.32 -4.85 -6.98
N GLY A 214 -11.20 -5.29 -5.71
CA GLY A 214 -10.46 -4.54 -4.69
C GLY A 214 -8.96 -4.44 -4.97
N CYS A 215 -8.34 -5.53 -5.44
CA CYS A 215 -6.93 -5.52 -5.85
C CYS A 215 -6.70 -4.63 -7.08
N GLN A 216 -7.65 -4.58 -8.03
CA GLN A 216 -7.60 -3.63 -9.16
C GLN A 216 -7.65 -2.17 -8.69
N ILE A 217 -8.40 -1.84 -7.64
CA ILE A 217 -8.40 -0.50 -7.05
C ILE A 217 -7.04 -0.21 -6.38
N ALA A 218 -6.47 -1.18 -5.68
CA ALA A 218 -5.15 -1.05 -5.08
C ALA A 218 -4.04 -0.84 -6.13
N ASP A 219 -4.12 -1.49 -7.30
CA ASP A 219 -3.24 -1.25 -8.46
C ASP A 219 -3.30 0.22 -8.91
N VAL A 220 -4.52 0.77 -9.03
CA VAL A 220 -4.70 2.18 -9.41
C VAL A 220 -3.99 3.10 -8.42
N VAL A 221 -4.15 2.86 -7.11
CA VAL A 221 -3.48 3.66 -6.06
C VAL A 221 -1.96 3.53 -6.19
N ALA A 222 -1.43 2.29 -6.19
CA ALA A 222 0.01 2.05 -6.26
C ALA A 222 0.63 2.70 -7.51
N SER A 223 0.00 2.46 -8.67
CA SER A 223 0.48 2.94 -9.96
C SER A 223 0.37 4.45 -10.14
N ALA A 224 -0.68 5.09 -9.61
CA ALA A 224 -0.83 6.55 -9.67
C ALA A 224 0.28 7.26 -8.88
N PHE A 225 0.60 6.79 -7.67
CA PHE A 225 1.66 7.37 -6.84
C PHE A 225 3.05 7.04 -7.37
N PHE A 226 3.28 5.82 -7.89
CA PHE A 226 4.53 5.48 -8.57
C PHE A 226 4.79 6.41 -9.77
N GLN A 227 3.78 6.64 -10.63
CA GLN A 227 3.91 7.56 -11.77
C GLN A 227 4.13 9.01 -11.33
N ALA A 228 3.53 9.44 -10.23
CA ALA A 228 3.71 10.81 -9.72
C ALA A 228 5.10 11.04 -9.11
N ALA A 229 5.68 10.03 -8.45
CA ALA A 229 7.02 10.12 -7.84
C ALA A 229 8.14 9.96 -8.88
N ASN A 230 7.92 9.18 -9.95
CA ASN A 230 8.94 8.85 -10.94
C ASN A 230 9.10 9.93 -12.03
N ALA A 231 9.55 11.12 -11.64
CA ALA A 231 9.70 12.28 -12.54
C ALA A 231 10.67 12.10 -13.71
N GLY A 232 11.57 11.12 -13.66
CA GLY A 232 12.45 10.78 -14.78
C GLY A 232 11.76 9.99 -15.90
N SER A 233 10.54 9.50 -15.68
CA SER A 233 9.80 8.71 -16.65
C SER A 233 9.07 9.58 -17.66
N LYS A 234 9.02 9.15 -18.93
CA LYS A 234 8.14 9.76 -19.96
C LYS A 234 6.65 9.70 -19.61
N ARG A 235 6.26 8.81 -18.69
CA ARG A 235 4.89 8.66 -18.19
C ARG A 235 4.65 9.41 -16.88
N TRP A 236 5.57 10.29 -16.48
CA TRP A 236 5.43 11.07 -15.25
C TRP A 236 4.17 11.93 -15.32
N ASN A 237 3.32 11.79 -14.32
CA ASN A 237 2.10 12.58 -14.22
C ASN A 237 1.62 12.61 -12.76
N THR A 238 1.56 13.80 -12.17
CA THR A 238 1.11 13.97 -10.78
C THR A 238 -0.42 14.04 -10.65
N SER A 239 -1.15 14.30 -11.75
CA SER A 239 -2.60 14.53 -11.70
C SER A 239 -3.39 13.30 -11.25
N TYR A 240 -2.93 12.08 -11.56
CA TYR A 240 -3.59 10.84 -11.16
C TYR A 240 -3.57 10.66 -9.63
N ALA A 241 -2.39 10.83 -9.02
CA ALA A 241 -2.25 10.74 -7.58
C ALA A 241 -2.99 11.89 -6.89
N LYS A 242 -2.95 13.12 -7.43
CA LYS A 242 -3.72 14.26 -6.90
C LYS A 242 -5.23 14.07 -6.97
N ALA A 243 -5.74 13.39 -8.01
CA ALA A 243 -7.17 13.09 -8.15
C ALA A 243 -7.70 12.20 -7.01
N LEU A 244 -6.86 11.34 -6.41
CA LEU A 244 -7.23 10.47 -5.30
C LEU A 244 -7.32 11.20 -3.94
N ALA A 245 -6.84 12.44 -3.85
CA ALA A 245 -6.69 13.20 -2.61
C ALA A 245 -7.93 13.27 -1.70
N PRO A 246 -9.17 13.37 -2.22
CA PRO A 246 -10.38 13.40 -1.38
C PRO A 246 -10.54 12.16 -0.50
N ARG A 247 -9.90 11.04 -0.86
CA ARG A 247 -10.07 9.73 -0.20
C ARG A 247 -8.79 9.14 0.38
N VAL A 248 -7.64 9.80 0.18
CA VAL A 248 -6.42 9.48 0.91
C VAL A 248 -6.63 9.69 2.40
N ALA A 249 -6.21 8.71 3.20
CA ALA A 249 -6.41 8.74 4.65
C ALA A 249 -5.63 9.88 5.31
N ARG A 250 -6.18 10.41 6.39
CA ARG A 250 -5.60 11.51 7.17
C ARG A 250 -5.50 11.13 8.64
N ASP A 251 -4.44 11.58 9.29
CA ASP A 251 -4.24 11.41 10.72
C ASP A 251 -5.25 12.27 11.52
N ALA A 252 -5.17 12.20 12.85
CA ALA A 252 -6.00 13.02 13.75
C ALA A 252 -5.83 14.53 13.52
N ASN A 253 -4.66 14.97 13.03
CA ASN A 253 -4.36 16.36 12.68
C ASN A 253 -4.73 16.71 11.23
N ARG A 254 -5.51 15.84 10.56
CA ARG A 254 -5.97 16.02 9.17
C ARG A 254 -4.84 16.02 8.13
N ARG A 255 -3.66 15.49 8.45
CA ARG A 255 -2.52 15.42 7.52
C ARG A 255 -2.45 14.08 6.80
N CYS A 256 -2.07 14.11 5.53
CA CYS A 256 -1.79 12.92 4.74
C CYS A 256 -0.36 12.40 4.97
N ALA A 257 0.60 13.30 5.20
CA ALA A 257 2.01 12.96 5.37
C ALA A 257 2.22 11.98 6.54
N ASN A 258 3.02 10.93 6.28
CA ASN A 258 3.32 9.83 7.20
C ASN A 258 2.08 9.07 7.73
N PHE A 259 0.95 9.22 7.02
CA PHE A 259 -0.29 8.50 7.30
C PHE A 259 -0.88 7.92 6.02
N GLY A 260 -1.78 8.62 5.31
CA GLY A 260 -2.29 8.16 4.03
C GLY A 260 -1.24 8.13 2.92
N VAL A 261 -0.22 8.98 2.99
CA VAL A 261 0.94 8.96 2.09
C VAL A 261 2.21 8.88 2.92
N THR A 262 2.90 7.75 2.87
CA THR A 262 4.17 7.53 3.60
C THR A 262 5.33 7.53 2.62
N LEU A 263 6.25 8.48 2.75
CA LEU A 263 7.47 8.60 1.95
C LEU A 263 8.64 7.96 2.70
N LEU A 264 9.36 7.07 2.02
CA LEU A 264 10.60 6.48 2.50
C LEU A 264 11.78 6.88 1.61
N PRO A 265 12.99 6.97 2.20
CA PRO A 265 13.33 6.84 3.63
C PRO A 265 12.78 7.98 4.51
N TRP A 266 12.68 7.72 5.83
CA TRP A 266 12.19 8.69 6.83
C TRP A 266 12.94 10.02 6.82
N ARG A 267 14.26 9.97 6.61
CA ARG A 267 15.11 11.15 6.47
C ARG A 267 15.01 11.71 5.05
N ASN A 268 13.79 12.02 4.63
CA ASN A 268 13.46 12.45 3.28
C ASN A 268 14.17 13.76 2.87
N TRP A 269 14.54 14.62 3.82
CA TRP A 269 15.39 15.80 3.57
C TRP A 269 16.81 15.46 3.11
N LYS A 270 17.29 14.24 3.34
CA LYS A 270 18.56 13.74 2.80
C LYS A 270 18.43 13.20 1.38
N LEU A 271 17.20 13.06 0.89
CA LEU A 271 16.99 12.66 -0.50
C LEU A 271 17.23 13.89 -1.38
N ASN A 272 18.20 13.77 -2.28
CA ASN A 272 18.42 14.75 -3.37
C ASN A 272 17.31 14.61 -4.43
N LEU A 273 16.04 14.77 -4.02
CA LEU A 273 14.88 14.74 -4.90
C LEU A 273 14.87 16.01 -5.76
N THR A 274 14.50 15.87 -7.03
CA THR A 274 14.28 17.03 -7.89
C THR A 274 13.02 17.78 -7.47
N VAL A 275 12.88 19.05 -7.88
CA VAL A 275 11.67 19.84 -7.61
C VAL A 275 10.41 19.13 -8.11
N ALA A 276 10.50 18.50 -9.29
CA ALA A 276 9.42 17.70 -9.88
C ALA A 276 9.04 16.49 -9.02
N GLN A 277 10.01 15.76 -8.45
CA GLN A 277 9.75 14.63 -7.55
C GLN A 277 9.11 15.09 -6.24
N LYS A 278 9.51 16.26 -5.72
CA LYS A 278 8.97 16.82 -4.46
C LYS A 278 7.51 17.27 -4.60
N GLU A 279 7.08 17.64 -5.81
CA GLU A 279 5.76 18.21 -6.08
C GLU A 279 4.61 17.39 -5.48
N ILE A 280 4.60 16.07 -5.73
CA ILE A 280 3.51 15.22 -5.24
C ILE A 280 3.51 15.07 -3.72
N PHE A 281 4.68 15.05 -3.09
CA PHE A 281 4.78 14.90 -1.64
C PHE A 281 4.40 16.21 -0.93
N ARG A 282 4.81 17.37 -1.47
CA ARG A 282 4.37 18.69 -0.98
C ARG A 282 2.85 18.84 -1.04
N PHE A 283 2.23 18.37 -2.12
CA PHE A 283 0.78 18.33 -2.24
C PHE A 283 0.11 17.47 -1.14
N TYR A 284 0.83 16.45 -0.63
CA TYR A 284 0.38 15.57 0.45
C TYR A 284 1.02 15.89 1.81
N ASP A 285 1.20 17.17 2.11
CA ASP A 285 1.59 17.72 3.42
C ASP A 285 3.05 17.44 3.86
N TYR A 286 3.95 17.03 2.96
CA TYR A 286 5.38 16.92 3.27
C TYR A 286 6.09 18.28 3.15
N ASP A 287 6.92 18.58 4.14
CA ASP A 287 7.85 19.72 4.12
C ASP A 287 9.24 19.25 3.64
N ILE A 288 9.44 19.23 2.31
CA ILE A 288 10.68 18.76 1.65
C ILE A 288 11.07 19.61 0.44
#